data_AF-A0A315QRW7-F1
#
_entry.id   AF-A0A315QRW7-F1
#
_cell.length_a   1.000
_cell.length_b   1.000
_cell.length_c   1.000
_cell.angle_alpha   90.00
_cell.angle_beta   90.00
_cell.angle_gamma   90.00
#
_symmetry.space_group_name_H-M   'P 1'
#
loop_
_entity.id
_entity.type
_entity.pdbx_description
1 polymer ?
#
loop_
_entity_poly.entity_id
_entity_poly.type
_entity_poly.pdbx_seq_one_letter_code
_entity_poly.pdbx_strand_id
1 'polypeptide(L)' 'KVDDDRILEIYNAMRPYRSTKAELIEIAEELENDYDAVINANLIREAADVYEKRERLKGDR' A
#
# COMPACT_ATOMS: atom_id res chain seq x y z
N LYS A 1 -2.97 13.82 -9.62
CA LYS A 1 -2.78 12.77 -10.65
C LYS A 1 -1.46 12.09 -10.33
N VAL A 2 -1.46 10.76 -10.21
CA VAL A 2 -0.26 9.99 -9.86
C VAL A 2 0.57 9.74 -11.11
N ASP A 3 1.88 9.89 -11.02
CA ASP A 3 2.81 9.59 -12.13
C ASP A 3 2.91 8.07 -12.37
N ASP A 4 3.15 7.67 -13.62
CA ASP A 4 3.16 6.25 -14.03
C ASP A 4 4.22 5.43 -13.25
N ASP A 5 5.39 6.01 -13.01
CA ASP A 5 6.45 5.39 -12.22
C ASP A 5 5.98 5.13 -10.78
N ARG A 6 5.26 6.09 -10.19
CA ARG A 6 4.74 5.95 -8.83
C ARG A 6 3.64 4.88 -8.75
N ILE A 7 2.81 4.74 -9.79
CA ILE A 7 1.83 3.65 -9.87
C ILE A 7 2.54 2.28 -9.85
N LEU A 8 3.65 2.13 -10.58
CA LEU A 8 4.43 0.89 -10.59
C LEU A 8 5.09 0.60 -9.23
N GLU A 9 5.55 1.63 -8.52
CA GLU A 9 6.09 1.49 -7.16
C GLU A 9 5.02 0.99 -6.19
N ILE A 10 3.84 1.60 -6.18
CA ILE A 10 2.70 1.20 -5.34
C ILE A 10 2.29 -0.24 -5.65
N TYR A 11 2.17 -0.59 -6.94
CA TYR A 11 1.85 -1.96 -7.35
C TYR A 11 2.88 -2.96 -6.83
N ASN A 12 4.18 -2.65 -6.94
CA ASN A 12 5.22 -3.52 -6.42
C ASN A 12 5.19 -3.64 -4.89
N ALA A 13 4.90 -2.55 -4.18
CA ALA A 13 4.76 -2.53 -2.74
C ALA A 13 3.60 -3.43 -2.25
N MET A 14 2.51 -3.52 -3.02
CA MET A 14 1.37 -4.38 -2.69
C MET A 14 1.60 -5.87 -3.00
N ARG A 15 2.72 -6.26 -3.61
CA ARG A 15 2.98 -7.69 -3.85
C ARG A 15 3.30 -8.40 -2.54
N PRO A 16 3.00 -9.71 -2.43
CA PRO A 16 3.29 -10.48 -1.22
C PRO A 16 4.76 -10.34 -0.78
N TYR A 17 4.97 -10.15 0.52
CA TYR A 17 6.27 -10.08 1.18
C TYR A 17 7.15 -8.88 0.78
N ARG A 18 6.58 -7.85 0.13
CA ARG A 18 7.34 -6.68 -0.32
C ARG A 18 7.37 -5.55 0.69
N SER A 19 6.26 -5.35 1.40
CA SER A 19 6.10 -4.21 2.30
C SER A 19 5.67 -4.65 3.68
N THR A 20 6.07 -3.87 4.67
CA THR A 20 5.55 -3.88 6.03
C THR A 20 4.19 -3.18 6.07
N LYS A 21 3.45 -3.37 7.17
CA LYS A 21 2.19 -2.65 7.38
C LYS A 21 2.40 -1.14 7.36
N ALA A 22 3.44 -0.64 8.03
CA ALA A 22 3.75 0.79 8.10
C ALA A 22 4.00 1.38 6.70
N GLU A 23 4.82 0.73 5.86
CA GLU A 23 5.08 1.17 4.48
C GLU A 23 3.78 1.24 3.65
N LEU A 24 2.83 0.31 3.84
CA LEU A 24 1.53 0.37 3.15
C LEU A 24 0.64 1.52 3.66
N ILE A 25 0.66 1.81 4.96
CA ILE A 25 -0.10 2.94 5.53
C ILE A 25 0.46 4.27 5.05
N GLU A 26 1.78 4.42 4.96
CA GLU A 26 2.41 5.63 4.40
C GLU A 26 1.99 5.85 2.94
N ILE A 27 1.95 4.80 2.12
CA ILE A 27 1.44 4.89 0.74
C ILE A 27 -0.03 5.33 0.71
N ALA A 28 -0.85 4.83 1.65
CA ALA A 28 -2.25 5.24 1.74
C ALA A 28 -2.38 6.73 2.13
N GLU A 29 -1.58 7.22 3.07
CA GLU A 29 -1.55 8.63 3.46
C GLU A 29 -1.10 9.54 2.31
N GLU A 30 -0.07 9.13 1.55
CA GLU A 30 0.36 9.84 0.34
C GLU A 30 -0.76 9.90 -0.71
N LEU A 31 -1.42 8.78 -0.97
CA LEU A 31 -2.55 8.73 -1.91
C LEU A 31 -3.69 9.67 -1.52
N GLU A 32 -4.01 9.75 -0.24
CA GLU A 32 -5.06 10.62 0.27
C GLU A 32 -4.65 12.10 0.22
N ASN A 33 -3.47 12.45 0.75
CA ASN A 33 -3.07 13.85 0.95
C ASN A 33 -2.52 14.51 -0.32
N ASP A 34 -1.71 13.80 -1.10
CA ASP A 34 -0.97 14.39 -2.22
C ASP A 34 -1.75 14.27 -3.54
N TYR A 35 -2.63 13.27 -3.64
CA TYR A 35 -3.35 12.97 -4.88
C TYR A 35 -4.88 12.99 -4.77
N ASP A 36 -5.44 13.27 -3.58
CA ASP A 36 -6.88 13.24 -3.29
C ASP A 36 -7.53 11.89 -3.68
N ALA A 37 -6.75 10.81 -3.64
CA ALA A 37 -7.14 9.46 -4.05
C ALA A 37 -7.71 8.67 -2.86
N VAL A 38 -8.70 9.26 -2.17
CA VAL A 38 -9.28 8.76 -0.91
C VAL A 38 -9.76 7.30 -1.00
N ILE A 39 -10.40 6.92 -2.11
CA ILE A 39 -10.86 5.54 -2.31
C ILE A 39 -9.68 4.56 -2.36
N ASN A 40 -8.61 4.91 -3.08
CA ASN A 40 -7.44 4.04 -3.22
C ASN A 40 -6.65 3.96 -1.92
N ALA A 41 -6.53 5.08 -1.20
CA ALA A 41 -5.95 5.09 0.14
C ALA A 41 -6.65 4.10 1.08
N ASN A 42 -7.99 4.11 1.10
CA ASN A 42 -8.77 3.18 1.92
C ASN A 42 -8.59 1.71 1.50
N LEU A 43 -8.49 1.43 0.19
CA LEU A 43 -8.19 0.08 -0.29
C LEU A 43 -6.82 -0.42 0.17
N ILE A 44 -5.81 0.45 0.20
CA ILE A 44 -4.48 0.09 0.67
C ILE A 44 -4.48 -0.15 2.19
N ARG A 45 -5.23 0.65 2.97
CA ARG A 45 -5.40 0.41 4.42
C ARG A 45 -6.06 -0.93 4.70
N GLU A 46 -7.14 -1.25 3.98
CA GLU A 46 -7.81 -2.56 4.10
C GLU A 46 -6.86 -3.71 3.70
N ALA A 47 -6.11 -3.54 2.61
CA ALA A 47 -5.13 -4.53 2.18
C ALA A 47 -4.04 -4.76 3.23
N ALA A 48 -3.54 -3.70 3.88
CA ALA A 48 -2.54 -3.79 4.93
C ALA A 48 -3.05 -4.63 6.12
N ASP A 49 -4.30 -4.44 6.55
CA ASP A 49 -4.93 -5.25 7.60
C ASP A 49 -5.15 -6.72 7.17
N VAL A 50 -5.52 -6.95 5.92
CA VAL A 50 -5.67 -8.32 5.38
C VAL A 50 -4.31 -9.01 5.28
N TYR A 51 -3.25 -8.30 4.91
CA TYR A 51 -1.91 -8.85 4.75
C TYR A 51 -1.30 -9.26 6.08
N GLU A 52 -1.51 -8.44 7.12
CA GLU A 52 -1.13 -8.79 8.49
C GLU A 52 -1.85 -10.06 8.97
N LYS A 53 -3.17 -10.16 8.75
CA LYS A 53 -3.95 -11.35 9.15
C LYS A 53 -3.58 -12.63 8.39
N ARG A 54 -2.98 -12.50 7.20
CA ARG A 54 -2.67 -13.61 6.30
C ARG A 54 -1.18 -13.88 6.14
N GLU A 55 -0.34 -13.25 6.97
CA GLU A 55 1.11 -13.42 6.95
C GLU A 55 1.69 -13.16 5.54
N ARG A 56 1.34 -12.01 4.95
CA ARG A 56 1.78 -11.57 3.61
C ARG A 56 2.66 -10.33 3.64
N LEU A 57 3.03 -9.84 4.81
CA LEU A 57 3.92 -8.69 4.95
C LEU A 57 5.37 -9.12 4.77
N LYS A 58 6.24 -8.15 4.54
CA LYS A 58 7.69 -8.35 4.50
C LYS A 58 8.17 -8.97 5.82
N GLY A 59 8.81 -10.13 5.72
CA GLY A 59 9.29 -10.89 6.88
C GLY A 59 8.45 -12.13 7.21
N ASP A 60 7.23 -12.25 6.69
CA ASP A 60 6.34 -13.40 6.91
C ASP A 60 6.67 -14.62 6.03
N ARG A 61 7.84 -14.62 5.39
CA ARG A 61 8.26 -15.67 4.46
C ARG A 61 9.13 -16.73 5.15
#